data_AF-A0A7V3XMK3-F1
#
_entry.id   AF-A0A7V3XMK3-F1
#
_cell.length_a   1.000
_cell.length_b   1.000
_cell.length_c   1.000
_cell.angle_alpha   90.00
_cell.angle_beta   90.00
_cell.angle_gamma   90.00
#
_symmetry.space_group_name_H-M   'P 1'
#
loop_
_entity.id
_entity.type
_entity.pdbx_description
1 polymer ?
#
loop_
_entity_poly.entity_id
_entity_poly.type
_entity_poly.pdbx_seq_one_letter_code
_entity_poly.pdbx_strand_id
1 'polypeptide(L)'
;MSGRSIAAAVSLALSILAVTSTLEAQLAPRQPGQPTVPRAPTGRLGLGLAHACAPAEVVTTRTLVQVACRTAVQAKGLEEVHVFAVGVDDPAFASRVLRVAMSAQIAGHRVKITFNPTADFSGERLGCPARTCRLISTIALVQ
;
A
#
# COMPACT_ATOMS: atom_id res chain seq x y z
N MET A 1 66.98 28.90 5.22
CA MET A 1 67.24 28.84 6.67
C MET A 1 66.17 27.95 7.29
N SER A 2 66.52 26.71 7.61
CA SER A 2 66.43 26.09 8.96
C SER A 2 65.01 25.94 9.51
N GLY A 3 64.49 24.78 9.89
CA GLY A 3 65.04 23.41 9.99
C GLY A 3 64.19 22.54 10.94
N ARG A 4 63.99 21.26 10.55
CA ARG A 4 63.93 19.98 11.34
C ARG A 4 62.86 19.78 12.45
N SER A 5 61.98 18.75 12.31
CA SER A 5 62.06 17.34 12.82
C SER A 5 61.50 17.21 14.26
N ILE A 6 60.76 16.19 14.75
CA ILE A 6 60.92 14.71 14.85
C ILE A 6 59.51 14.14 15.28
N ALA A 7 58.82 13.21 14.60
CA ALA A 7 58.86 11.72 14.59
C ALA A 7 58.31 10.94 15.83
N ALA A 8 57.68 9.78 15.53
CA ALA A 8 57.28 8.62 16.37
C ALA A 8 55.91 8.69 17.10
N ALA A 9 55.09 7.64 17.24
CA ALA A 9 55.27 6.19 17.17
C ALA A 9 53.88 5.51 16.94
N VAL A 10 53.71 4.53 16.04
CA VAL A 10 53.91 3.06 16.17
C VAL A 10 52.57 2.30 16.29
N SER A 11 52.41 1.39 15.33
CA SER A 11 51.39 0.37 15.13
C SER A 11 51.18 -0.56 16.33
N LEU A 12 49.97 -1.12 16.47
CA LEU A 12 49.76 -2.46 17.03
C LEU A 12 48.50 -3.13 16.43
N ALA A 13 48.78 -4.14 15.58
CA ALA A 13 48.10 -5.44 15.40
C ALA A 13 46.56 -5.46 15.31
N LEU A 14 45.88 -5.86 14.24
CA LEU A 14 46.03 -6.99 13.30
C LEU A 14 46.45 -8.31 13.98
N SER A 15 45.48 -9.11 14.42
CA SER A 15 45.42 -10.59 14.35
C SER A 15 44.47 -11.17 15.39
N ILE A 16 43.22 -11.52 15.04
CA ILE A 16 42.58 -12.79 15.48
C ILE A 16 41.58 -13.19 14.38
N LEU A 17 42.08 -13.93 13.39
CA LEU A 17 41.27 -14.73 12.48
C LEU A 17 41.26 -16.16 13.02
N ALA A 18 40.07 -16.75 13.06
CA ALA A 18 39.76 -18.18 13.07
C ALA A 18 40.03 -19.00 14.35
N VAL A 19 38.94 -19.28 15.10
CA VAL A 19 38.74 -20.56 15.79
C VAL A 19 37.28 -21.02 15.59
N THR A 20 37.13 -21.89 14.59
CA THR A 20 36.30 -23.10 14.51
C THR A 20 34.82 -23.09 14.95
N SER A 21 33.99 -23.29 13.92
CA SER A 21 32.72 -24.01 13.86
C SER A 21 32.56 -25.21 14.82
N THR A 22 31.40 -25.30 15.48
CA THR A 22 30.62 -26.51 15.85
C THR A 22 29.27 -25.99 16.37
N LEU A 23 28.18 -26.01 15.59
CA LEU A 23 27.23 -27.11 15.41
C LEU A 23 26.62 -27.64 16.72
N GLU A 24 25.60 -26.96 17.25
CA GLU A 24 24.52 -27.55 18.07
C GLU A 24 23.25 -26.73 17.79
N ALA A 25 22.39 -27.22 16.91
CA ALA A 25 21.21 -28.00 17.27
C ALA A 25 20.08 -27.13 17.84
N GLN A 26 19.14 -26.81 16.93
CA GLN A 26 17.71 -26.64 17.18
C GLN A 26 17.26 -26.07 18.55
N LEU A 27 17.11 -24.74 18.59
CA LEU A 27 15.90 -24.18 19.17
C LEU A 27 15.23 -23.29 18.13
N ALA A 28 14.34 -23.89 17.35
CA ALA A 28 13.29 -23.11 16.70
C ALA A 28 12.55 -22.35 17.81
N PRO A 29 12.38 -21.01 17.73
CA PRO A 29 11.45 -20.34 18.60
C PRO A 29 10.06 -20.95 18.32
N ARG A 30 9.53 -21.72 19.27
CA ARG A 30 8.09 -21.99 19.33
C ARG A 30 7.41 -20.63 19.40
N GLN A 31 6.91 -20.11 18.29
CA GLN A 31 6.03 -18.94 18.30
C GLN A 31 4.74 -19.36 19.04
N PRO A 32 4.48 -18.82 20.24
CA PRO A 32 3.21 -19.03 20.92
C PRO A 32 2.17 -18.22 20.15
N GLY A 33 1.15 -18.90 19.63
CA GLY A 33 -0.05 -18.25 19.10
C GLY A 33 0.17 -17.59 17.75
N GLN A 34 0.16 -18.39 16.69
CA GLN A 34 -0.23 -17.90 15.38
C GLN A 34 -1.64 -17.31 15.54
N PRO A 35 -1.85 -15.99 15.35
CA PRO A 35 -3.20 -15.45 15.33
C PRO A 35 -3.95 -16.24 14.28
N THR A 36 -5.07 -16.84 14.65
CA THR A 36 -6.08 -17.30 13.70
C THR A 36 -6.39 -16.08 12.85
N VAL A 37 -5.72 -15.94 11.70
CA VAL A 37 -6.07 -14.97 10.69
C VAL A 37 -7.52 -15.32 10.37
N PRO A 38 -8.49 -14.44 10.67
CA PRO A 38 -9.86 -14.67 10.26
C PRO A 38 -9.78 -14.88 8.76
N ARG A 39 -10.12 -16.10 8.32
CA ARG A 39 -10.23 -16.43 6.91
C ARG A 39 -11.11 -15.34 6.34
N ALA A 40 -10.54 -14.49 5.48
CA ALA A 40 -11.29 -13.45 4.81
C ALA A 40 -12.55 -14.12 4.28
N PRO A 41 -13.75 -13.58 4.57
CA PRO A 41 -14.97 -14.19 4.07
C PRO A 41 -14.78 -14.38 2.58
N THR A 42 -14.89 -15.63 2.12
CA THR A 42 -15.04 -15.96 0.71
C THR A 42 -16.42 -15.43 0.29
N GLY A 43 -16.55 -14.09 0.33
CA GLY A 43 -17.65 -13.38 -0.26
C GLY A 43 -17.62 -13.74 -1.72
N ARG A 44 -18.76 -14.26 -2.19
CA ARG A 44 -19.04 -14.53 -3.59
C ARG A 44 -18.30 -13.54 -4.48
N LEU A 45 -17.65 -14.07 -5.51
CA LEU A 45 -17.17 -13.33 -6.67
C LEU A 45 -18.33 -12.52 -7.27
N GLY A 46 -18.67 -11.38 -6.66
CA GLY A 46 -19.09 -10.25 -7.45
C GLY A 46 -17.92 -10.01 -8.40
N LEU A 47 -18.18 -9.96 -9.70
CA LEU A 47 -17.16 -9.60 -10.68
C LEU A 47 -16.68 -8.18 -10.35
N GLY A 48 -15.72 -8.08 -9.44
CA GLY A 48 -15.00 -6.86 -9.16
C GLY A 48 -14.25 -6.53 -10.44
N LEU A 49 -14.57 -5.40 -11.05
CA LEU A 49 -13.83 -4.92 -12.19
C LEU A 49 -12.56 -4.27 -11.67
N ALA A 50 -11.41 -4.62 -12.24
CA ALA A 50 -10.13 -4.05 -11.86
C ALA A 50 -9.61 -3.12 -12.95
N HIS A 51 -9.21 -1.91 -12.58
CA HIS A 51 -8.66 -0.93 -13.51
C HIS A 51 -7.43 -0.24 -12.93
N ALA A 52 -6.42 -0.03 -13.77
CA ALA A 52 -5.21 0.70 -13.40
C ALA A 52 -5.39 2.19 -13.74
N CYS A 53 -5.30 3.08 -12.76
CA CYS A 53 -5.42 4.52 -12.98
C CYS A 53 -4.27 5.28 -12.29
N ALA A 54 -3.94 6.48 -12.78
CA ALA A 54 -3.04 7.39 -12.08
C ALA A 54 -3.89 8.32 -11.19
N PRO A 55 -3.64 8.38 -9.87
CA PRO A 55 -4.34 9.32 -9.01
C PRO A 55 -4.05 10.76 -9.43
N ALA A 56 -5.10 11.56 -9.61
CA ALA A 56 -5.04 12.99 -9.83
C ALA A 56 -5.16 13.75 -8.51
N GLU A 57 -6.11 13.31 -7.68
CA GLU A 57 -6.48 13.95 -6.43
C GLU A 57 -6.91 12.88 -5.42
N VAL A 58 -6.53 13.08 -4.15
CA VAL A 58 -6.95 12.23 -3.04
C VAL A 58 -7.56 13.13 -1.96
N VAL A 59 -8.86 12.96 -1.71
CA VAL A 59 -9.63 13.79 -0.77
C VAL A 59 -10.07 12.92 0.40
N THR A 60 -9.95 13.45 1.61
CA THR A 60 -10.52 12.81 2.81
C THR A 60 -11.60 13.73 3.37
N THR A 61 -12.78 13.19 3.60
CA THR A 61 -13.87 13.88 4.30
C THR A 61 -14.09 13.23 5.66
N ARG A 62 -15.10 13.69 6.40
CA ARG A 62 -15.51 13.05 7.66
C ARG A 62 -16.09 11.65 7.45
N THR A 63 -16.54 11.31 6.24
CA THR A 63 -17.31 10.10 5.95
C THR A 63 -16.62 9.16 4.97
N LEU A 64 -15.65 9.64 4.18
CA LEU A 64 -14.99 8.83 3.17
C LEU A 64 -13.55 9.26 2.86
N VAL A 65 -12.83 8.39 2.18
CA VAL A 65 -11.64 8.71 1.38
C VAL A 65 -12.02 8.56 -0.09
N GLN A 66 -11.76 9.60 -0.88
CA GLN A 66 -12.00 9.67 -2.32
C GLN A 66 -10.66 9.70 -3.07
N VAL A 67 -10.61 9.00 -4.19
CA VAL A 67 -9.49 8.95 -5.12
C VAL A 67 -10.03 9.27 -6.50
N ALA A 68 -9.66 10.43 -7.03
CA ALA A 68 -9.96 10.80 -8.41
C ALA A 68 -8.82 10.34 -9.33
N CYS A 69 -9.17 9.70 -10.43
CA CYS A 69 -8.22 9.24 -11.44
C CYS A 69 -8.09 10.29 -12.56
N ARG A 70 -6.87 10.46 -13.10
CA ARG A 70 -6.61 11.36 -14.25
C ARG A 70 -7.35 10.95 -15.51
N THR A 71 -7.56 9.65 -15.69
CA THR A 71 -8.24 9.08 -16.85
C THR A 71 -9.50 8.36 -16.40
N ALA A 72 -10.59 8.54 -17.16
CA ALA A 72 -11.82 7.81 -16.96
C ALA A 72 -11.58 6.30 -17.05
N VAL A 73 -12.25 5.55 -16.18
CA VAL A 73 -12.37 4.11 -16.34
C VAL A 73 -13.54 3.84 -17.28
N GLN A 74 -13.21 3.59 -18.54
CA GLN A 74 -14.14 3.10 -19.55
C GLN A 74 -14.29 1.59 -19.35
N ALA A 75 -15.28 1.19 -18.57
CA ALA A 75 -15.67 -0.21 -18.43
C ALA A 75 -16.84 -0.51 -19.36
N LYS A 76 -16.76 -1.59 -20.14
CA LYS A 76 -17.83 -1.98 -21.09
C LYS A 76 -19.18 -2.05 -20.36
N GLY A 77 -20.12 -1.18 -20.76
CA GLY A 77 -21.47 -1.13 -20.18
C GLY A 77 -21.61 -0.26 -18.93
N LEU A 78 -20.60 0.51 -18.55
CA LEU A 78 -20.67 1.51 -17.50
C LEU A 78 -20.42 2.92 -18.05
N GLU A 79 -20.99 3.91 -17.37
CA GLU A 79 -20.63 5.32 -17.56
C GLU A 79 -19.18 5.57 -17.12
N GLU A 80 -18.61 6.70 -17.56
CA GLU A 80 -17.24 7.08 -17.24
C GLU A 80 -17.06 7.27 -15.72
N VAL A 81 -16.36 6.33 -15.09
CA VAL A 81 -16.02 6.41 -13.66
C VAL A 81 -14.68 7.11 -13.50
N HIS A 82 -14.70 8.27 -12.84
CA HIS A 82 -13.49 9.03 -12.53
C HIS A 82 -13.11 8.99 -11.06
N VAL A 83 -14.08 8.71 -10.19
CA VAL A 83 -13.92 8.81 -8.74
C VAL A 83 -14.17 7.46 -8.11
N PHE A 84 -13.30 7.12 -7.16
CA PHE A 84 -13.42 5.93 -6.35
C PHE A 84 -13.44 6.32 -4.89
N ALA A 85 -14.32 5.71 -4.10
CA ALA A 85 -14.46 6.06 -2.69
C ALA A 85 -14.46 4.84 -1.78
N VAL A 86 -14.04 5.04 -0.53
CA VAL A 86 -14.20 4.07 0.55
C VAL A 86 -14.76 4.81 1.77
N GLY A 87 -15.76 4.22 2.42
CA GLY A 87 -16.29 4.75 3.68
C GLY A 87 -15.30 4.60 4.82
N VAL A 88 -15.36 5.50 5.80
CA VAL A 88 -14.52 5.42 7.01
C VAL A 88 -15.02 4.41 8.05
N ASP A 89 -16.12 3.71 7.76
CA ASP A 89 -16.67 2.64 8.61
C ASP A 89 -15.67 1.49 8.84
N ASP A 90 -14.75 1.28 7.89
CA ASP A 90 -13.54 0.46 8.06
C ASP A 90 -12.31 1.39 8.04
N PRO A 91 -11.87 1.89 9.21
CA PRO A 91 -10.79 2.87 9.28
C PRO A 91 -9.44 2.27 8.88
N ALA A 92 -9.25 0.95 9.05
CA ALA A 92 -8.02 0.27 8.65
C ALA A 92 -7.91 0.22 7.13
N PHE A 93 -9.00 -0.12 6.45
CA PHE A 93 -9.05 -0.14 4.99
C PHE A 93 -8.99 1.27 4.40
N ALA A 94 -9.74 2.23 4.95
CA ALA A 94 -9.69 3.63 4.51
C ALA A 94 -8.27 4.22 4.65
N SER A 95 -7.57 3.96 5.77
CA SER A 95 -6.18 4.39 5.96
C SER A 95 -5.23 3.76 4.94
N ARG A 96 -5.45 2.50 4.57
CA ARG A 96 -4.65 1.83 3.54
C ARG A 96 -4.87 2.46 2.17
N VAL A 97 -6.13 2.73 1.82
CA VAL A 97 -6.48 3.42 0.57
C VAL A 97 -5.82 4.78 0.49
N LEU A 98 -5.93 5.59 1.54
CA LEU A 98 -5.30 6.91 1.62
C LEU A 98 -3.79 6.83 1.38
N ARG A 99 -3.09 5.96 2.12
CA ARG A 99 -1.62 5.82 2.01
C ARG A 99 -1.18 5.35 0.64
N VAL A 100 -1.82 4.33 0.07
CA VAL A 100 -1.48 3.81 -1.26
C VAL A 100 -1.74 4.85 -2.34
N ALA A 101 -2.90 5.50 -2.31
CA ALA A 101 -3.27 6.50 -3.31
C ALA A 101 -2.38 7.74 -3.25
N MET A 102 -2.09 8.28 -2.06
CA MET A 102 -1.17 9.41 -1.89
C MET A 102 0.26 9.05 -2.32
N SER A 103 0.74 7.86 -1.95
CA SER A 103 2.08 7.42 -2.35
C SER A 103 2.19 7.31 -3.87
N ALA A 104 1.17 6.74 -4.53
CA ALA A 104 1.12 6.67 -5.98
C ALA A 104 1.05 8.06 -6.64
N GLN A 105 0.23 8.98 -6.09
CA GLN A 105 0.10 10.34 -6.59
C GLN A 105 1.43 11.10 -6.56
N ILE A 106 2.13 11.04 -5.42
CA ILE A 106 3.41 11.74 -5.20
C ILE A 106 4.51 11.14 -6.08
N ALA A 107 4.58 9.82 -6.18
CA ALA A 107 5.61 9.13 -6.96
C ALA A 107 5.31 9.06 -8.48
N GLY A 108 4.13 9.51 -8.91
CA GLY A 108 3.71 9.40 -10.31
C GLY A 108 3.41 7.97 -10.77
N HIS A 109 3.14 7.06 -9.83
CA HIS A 109 2.78 5.67 -10.12
C HIS A 109 1.28 5.50 -10.34
N ARG A 110 0.90 4.33 -10.86
CA ARG A 110 -0.50 3.96 -11.04
C ARG A 110 -0.97 3.11 -9.85
N VAL A 111 -2.27 3.09 -9.64
CA VAL A 111 -2.94 2.17 -8.72
C VAL A 111 -3.88 1.28 -9.48
N LYS A 112 -3.92 0.00 -9.13
CA LYS A 112 -4.96 -0.92 -9.57
C LYS A 112 -6.07 -0.90 -8.53
N ILE A 113 -7.25 -0.42 -8.94
CA ILE A 113 -8.45 -0.34 -8.10
C ILE A 113 -9.42 -1.42 -8.57
N THR A 114 -9.92 -2.23 -7.64
CA THR A 114 -11.04 -3.13 -7.90
C THR A 114 -12.30 -2.55 -7.29
N PHE A 115 -13.39 -2.55 -8.05
CA PHE A 115 -14.67 -2.00 -7.64
C PHE A 115 -15.82 -2.85 -8.19
N ASN A 116 -17.00 -2.76 -7.57
CA ASN A 116 -18.20 -3.39 -8.11
C ASN A 116 -18.84 -2.46 -9.16
N PRO A 117 -18.96 -2.88 -10.43
CA PRO A 117 -19.51 -2.04 -11.49
C PRO A 117 -21.01 -1.76 -11.33
N THR A 118 -21.78 -2.69 -10.76
CA THR A 118 -23.25 -2.65 -10.68
C THR A 118 -23.79 -2.17 -9.34
N ALA A 119 -22.92 -1.80 -8.40
CA ALA A 119 -23.33 -1.33 -7.08
C ALA A 119 -23.68 0.17 -7.12
N ASP A 120 -24.76 0.51 -7.82
CA ASP A 120 -25.10 1.88 -8.26
C ASP A 120 -25.52 2.87 -7.15
N PHE A 121 -25.58 2.47 -5.87
CA PHE A 121 -26.03 3.37 -4.78
C PHE A 121 -25.10 3.43 -3.57
N SER A 122 -23.99 2.71 -3.62
CA SER A 122 -23.14 2.53 -2.43
C SER A 122 -22.31 3.79 -2.11
N GLY A 123 -22.00 4.59 -3.14
CA GLY A 123 -21.32 5.87 -3.01
C GLY A 123 -22.23 7.03 -2.58
N GLU A 124 -23.50 7.03 -2.98
CA GLU A 124 -24.45 8.10 -2.63
C GLU A 124 -24.68 8.23 -1.14
N ARG A 125 -24.74 7.08 -0.44
CA ARG A 125 -24.84 7.04 1.02
C ARG A 125 -23.66 7.71 1.73
N LEU A 126 -22.54 7.87 1.02
CA LEU A 126 -21.33 8.53 1.51
C LEU A 126 -21.14 9.95 0.93
N GLY A 127 -22.11 10.46 0.16
CA GLY A 127 -22.05 11.77 -0.50
C GLY A 127 -21.33 11.77 -1.85
N CYS A 128 -21.20 10.60 -2.48
CA CYS A 128 -20.55 10.45 -3.79
C CYS A 128 -21.60 10.29 -4.91
N PRO A 129 -21.49 10.97 -6.06
CA PRO A 129 -22.52 10.89 -7.11
C PRO A 129 -22.63 9.46 -7.69
N ALA A 130 -23.85 8.88 -7.75
CA ALA A 130 -24.08 7.48 -8.17
C ALA A 130 -23.45 7.11 -9.52
N ARG A 131 -23.35 8.06 -10.45
CA ARG A 131 -22.90 7.79 -11.83
C ARG A 131 -21.38 7.84 -11.98
N THR A 132 -20.72 8.74 -11.28
CA THR A 132 -19.29 9.02 -11.48
C THR A 132 -18.40 8.44 -10.39
N CYS A 133 -19.00 7.85 -9.35
CA CYS A 133 -18.30 7.32 -8.19
C CYS A 133 -18.58 5.84 -7.95
N ARG A 134 -17.53 5.05 -7.66
CA ARG A 134 -17.65 3.63 -7.31
C ARG A 134 -16.92 3.29 -6.01
N LEU A 135 -17.44 2.32 -5.26
CA LEU A 135 -16.78 1.87 -4.03
C LEU A 135 -15.54 1.02 -4.32
N ILE A 136 -14.46 1.35 -3.63
CA ILE A 136 -13.21 0.61 -3.65
C ILE A 136 -13.41 -0.67 -2.85
N SER A 137 -13.17 -1.80 -3.50
CA SER A 137 -13.08 -3.11 -2.86
C SER A 137 -11.63 -3.48 -2.57
N THR A 138 -10.72 -3.17 -3.49
CA THR A 138 -9.27 -3.34 -3.27
C THR A 138 -8.49 -2.24 -3.96
N ILE A 139 -7.30 -1.96 -3.43
CA ILE A 139 -6.34 -1.05 -4.04
C ILE A 139 -4.93 -1.64 -3.92
N ALA A 140 -4.15 -1.52 -4.99
CA ALA A 140 -2.75 -1.91 -5.00
C ALA A 140 -1.93 -0.89 -5.80
N LEU A 141 -0.72 -0.60 -5.34
CA LEU A 141 0.25 0.14 -6.13
C LEU A 141 0.70 -0.72 -7.31
N VAL A 142 0.73 -0.16 -8.52
CA VAL A 142 1.27 -0.81 -9.71
C VAL A 142 2.27 0.13 -10.38
N GLN A 143 3.44 -0.41 -10.70
CA GLN A 143 4.53 0.33 -11.33
C GLN A 143 4.29 0.50 -12.83
#